data_AF-A0A6U6KXQ1-F1
#
_entry.id   AF-A0A6U6KXQ1-F1
#
_cell.length_a   1.000
_cell.length_b   1.000
_cell.length_c   1.000
_cell.angle_alpha   90.00
_cell.angle_beta   90.00
_cell.angle_gamma   90.00
#
_symmetry.space_group_name_H-M   'P 1'
#
loop_
_entity.id
_entity.type
_entity.pdbx_description
1 polymer ?
#
loop_
_entity_poly.entity_id
_entity_poly.type
_entity_poly.pdbx_seq_one_letter_code
_entity_poly.pdbx_strand_id
1 'polypeptide(L)'
;WYWSTGNSCLYDADYFSYFKNMQALGWSASAWSTIALKPWATCANSCCGSAGSGLHAEEFWNCADIAVLPATGSAAQGPAPILPASPAPTQAPAAAGTPAVDRTSTAAPASTPMASIAPAAAPVAA
;
A
#
# COMPACT_ATOMS: atom_id res chain seq x y z
N TRP A 1 -0.86 12.59 -7.57
CA TRP A 1 -0.49 11.17 -7.48
C TRP A 1 0.98 11.09 -7.13
N TYR A 2 1.33 10.43 -6.02
CA TYR A 2 2.71 10.12 -5.66
C TYR A 2 2.78 8.64 -5.30
N TRP A 3 3.86 7.97 -5.69
CA TRP A 3 4.04 6.55 -5.45
C TRP A 3 4.53 6.33 -4.02
N SER A 4 3.74 5.64 -3.20
CA SER A 4 4.10 5.25 -1.84
C SER A 4 4.75 3.87 -1.84
N THR A 5 6.01 3.79 -1.44
CA THR A 5 6.68 2.51 -1.16
C THR A 5 7.42 2.61 0.15
N GLY A 6 7.63 1.49 0.84
CA GLY A 6 8.44 1.42 2.06
C GLY A 6 9.90 1.91 1.93
N ASN A 7 10.32 2.25 0.71
CA ASN A 7 11.62 2.85 0.39
C ASN A 7 11.56 4.38 0.21
N SER A 8 10.37 4.94 0.02
CA SER A 8 10.10 6.37 -0.21
C SER A 8 9.49 7.04 1.01
N CYS A 9 8.54 6.36 1.68
CA CYS A 9 7.92 6.75 2.95
C CYS A 9 7.22 5.53 3.57
N LEU A 10 6.88 5.59 4.86
CA LEU A 10 6.13 4.55 5.57
C LEU A 10 4.63 4.88 5.55
N TYR A 11 3.78 3.87 5.45
CA TYR A 11 2.32 4.11 5.41
C TYR A 11 1.82 4.76 6.71
N ASP A 12 2.32 4.30 7.86
CA ASP A 12 1.97 4.79 9.19
C ASP A 12 3.12 4.57 10.19
N ALA A 13 2.88 4.94 11.45
CA ALA A 13 3.86 4.80 12.53
C ALA A 13 4.08 3.34 12.98
N ASP A 14 3.15 2.42 12.70
CA ASP A 14 3.26 1.04 13.18
C ASP A 14 4.33 0.26 12.42
N TYR A 15 4.67 0.70 11.21
CA TYR A 15 5.79 0.16 10.43
C TYR A 15 7.11 0.18 11.22
N PHE A 16 7.36 1.21 12.05
CA PHE A 16 8.58 1.26 12.88
C PHE A 16 8.65 0.07 13.85
N SER A 17 7.55 -0.25 14.52
CA SER A 17 7.47 -1.36 15.47
C SER A 17 7.49 -2.69 14.74
N TYR A 18 6.76 -2.81 13.64
CA TYR A 18 6.72 -4.01 12.81
C TYR A 18 8.11 -4.43 12.33
N PHE A 19 8.88 -3.52 11.71
CA PHE A 19 10.21 -3.85 11.21
C PHE A 19 11.23 -4.10 12.33
N LYS A 20 11.11 -3.43 13.49
CA LYS A 20 11.92 -3.77 14.67
C LYS A 20 11.64 -5.18 15.18
N ASN A 21 10.37 -5.58 15.21
CA ASN A 21 9.98 -6.93 15.60
C ASN A 21 10.49 -7.99 14.61
N MET A 22 10.39 -7.72 13.30
CA MET A 22 10.99 -8.58 12.28
C MET A 22 12.52 -8.73 12.48
N GLN A 23 13.22 -7.62 12.72
CA GLN A 23 14.66 -7.63 13.01
C GLN A 23 14.98 -8.49 14.24
N ALA A 24 14.18 -8.35 15.32
CA ALA A 24 14.35 -9.12 16.55
C ALA A 24 14.10 -10.63 16.35
N LEU A 25 13.26 -11.00 15.38
CA LEU A 25 13.01 -12.39 14.98
C LEU A 25 14.09 -12.95 14.03
N GLY A 26 15.15 -12.20 13.75
CA GLY A 26 16.27 -12.63 12.90
C GLY A 26 16.09 -12.36 11.41
N TRP A 27 15.01 -11.67 11.00
CA TRP A 27 14.83 -11.27 9.61
C TRP A 27 15.74 -10.09 9.25
N SER A 28 16.18 -10.03 8.00
CA SER A 28 16.93 -8.90 7.45
C SER A 28 16.00 -7.71 7.15
N ALA A 29 15.33 -7.17 8.18
CA ALA A 29 14.31 -6.13 8.04
C ALA A 29 14.82 -4.87 7.32
N SER A 30 16.11 -4.54 7.46
CA SER A 30 16.76 -3.43 6.75
C SER A 30 16.84 -3.59 5.23
N ALA A 31 16.77 -4.83 4.72
CA ALA A 31 16.70 -5.10 3.29
C ALA A 31 15.31 -4.79 2.69
N TRP A 32 14.28 -4.73 3.53
CA TRP A 32 12.88 -4.56 3.14
C TRP A 32 12.39 -3.13 3.38
N SER A 33 12.89 -2.48 4.44
CA SER A 33 12.69 -1.05 4.65
C SER A 33 14.00 -0.39 5.05
N THR A 34 14.45 0.54 4.22
CA THR A 34 15.67 1.31 4.47
C THR A 34 15.48 2.36 5.56
N ILE A 35 14.23 2.74 5.86
CA ILE A 35 13.86 3.87 6.74
C ILE A 35 13.37 3.39 8.12
N ALA A 36 12.58 2.30 8.20
CA ALA A 36 11.88 1.90 9.42
C ALA A 36 12.78 1.57 10.63
N LEU A 37 14.06 1.29 10.40
CA LEU A 37 15.03 0.98 11.44
C LEU A 37 16.00 2.13 11.74
N LYS A 38 15.87 3.26 11.05
CA LYS A 38 16.77 4.40 11.23
C LYS A 38 16.39 5.16 12.51
N PRO A 39 17.37 5.51 13.37
CA PRO A 39 17.10 6.17 14.64
C PRO A 39 16.56 7.60 14.50
N TRP A 40 16.80 8.24 13.34
CA TRP A 40 16.30 9.59 13.02
C TRP A 40 14.88 9.58 12.43
N ALA A 41 14.38 8.41 12.02
CA ALA A 41 13.13 8.30 11.31
C ALA A 41 11.97 8.33 12.32
N THR A 42 11.03 9.23 12.08
CA THR A 42 9.79 9.38 12.83
C THR A 42 8.64 9.51 11.83
N CYS A 43 7.40 9.31 12.27
CA CYS A 43 6.28 9.43 11.34
C CYS A 43 6.15 10.85 10.78
N ALA A 44 6.48 11.87 11.57
CA ALA A 44 6.49 13.27 11.16
C ALA A 44 7.43 13.60 9.98
N ASN A 45 8.46 12.78 9.74
CA ASN A 45 9.44 13.02 8.67
C ASN A 45 9.58 11.87 7.66
N SER A 46 9.00 10.71 7.95
CA SER A 46 9.18 9.48 7.17
C SER A 46 7.87 8.81 6.78
N CYS A 47 6.73 9.18 7.39
CA CYS A 47 5.44 8.66 6.94
C CYS A 47 4.94 9.42 5.71
N CYS A 48 4.15 8.72 4.92
CA CYS A 48 3.49 9.24 3.73
C CYS A 48 2.39 10.26 4.10
N GLY A 49 2.02 11.10 3.13
CA GLY A 49 1.09 12.22 3.31
C GLY A 49 1.74 13.58 3.05
N SER A 50 0.93 14.60 2.79
CA SER A 50 1.43 15.96 2.53
C SER A 50 2.28 16.44 3.71
N ALA A 51 3.54 16.79 3.43
CA ALA A 51 4.52 17.30 4.39
C ALA A 51 4.81 16.40 5.62
N GLY A 52 4.70 15.06 5.50
CA GLY A 52 4.97 14.17 6.63
C GLY A 52 3.93 14.25 7.75
N SER A 53 2.74 14.77 7.44
CA SER A 53 1.62 14.89 8.38
C SER A 53 1.14 13.56 8.97
N GLY A 54 1.60 12.42 8.41
CA GLY A 54 1.22 11.09 8.88
C GLY A 54 -0.28 10.84 8.79
N LEU A 55 -0.96 11.56 7.89
CA LEU A 55 -2.37 11.36 7.62
C LEU A 55 -2.50 9.99 6.98
N HIS A 56 -2.31 9.81 5.67
CA HIS A 56 -2.28 8.46 5.08
C HIS A 56 -1.46 8.44 3.79
N ALA A 57 -0.96 7.27 3.42
CA ALA A 57 -0.57 6.96 2.03
C ALA A 57 -1.85 6.83 1.16
N GLU A 58 -1.82 6.08 0.05
CA GLU A 58 -3.05 5.78 -0.69
C GLU A 58 -4.06 5.01 0.18
N GLU A 59 -5.28 5.55 0.27
CA GLU A 59 -6.41 4.89 0.92
C GLU A 59 -7.49 4.57 -0.10
N PHE A 60 -8.14 3.42 0.11
CA PHE A 60 -9.28 2.98 -0.68
C PHE A 60 -10.44 2.73 0.27
N TRP A 61 -11.52 3.49 0.08
CA TRP A 61 -12.74 3.36 0.86
C TRP A 61 -13.76 2.57 0.04
N ASN A 62 -14.10 1.37 0.51
CA ASN A 62 -15.18 0.56 -0.04
C ASN A 62 -16.38 0.66 0.89
N CYS A 63 -17.54 0.99 0.34
CA CYS A 63 -18.81 0.94 1.05
C CYS A 63 -19.56 -0.34 0.68
N ALA A 64 -20.24 -0.94 1.65
CA ALA A 64 -21.15 -2.06 1.43
C ALA A 64 -22.46 -1.81 2.16
N ASP A 65 -23.58 -2.11 1.51
CA ASP A 65 -24.89 -2.11 2.14
C ASP A 65 -25.02 -3.37 3.02
N ILE A 66 -25.32 -3.18 4.31
CA ILE A 66 -25.49 -4.29 5.27
C ILE A 66 -26.87 -4.22 5.95
N ALA A 67 -27.41 -5.39 6.30
CA ALA A 67 -28.57 -5.53 7.16
C ALA A 67 -28.18 -6.29 8.44
N VAL A 68 -28.49 -5.73 9.61
CA VAL A 68 -28.27 -6.39 10.90
C VAL A 68 -29.55 -7.14 11.28
N LEU A 69 -29.49 -8.47 11.29
CA LEU A 69 -30.61 -9.31 11.70
C LEU A 69 -30.52 -9.65 13.20
N PRO A 70 -31.67 -9.85 13.89
CA PRO A 70 -31.66 -10.36 15.26
C PRO A 70 -30.96 -11.73 15.33
N ALA A 71 -30.24 -11.98 16.44
CA ALA A 71 -29.71 -13.31 16.71
C ALA A 71 -30.85 -14.32 16.84
N THR A 72 -30.72 -15.50 16.23
CA THR A 72 -31.72 -16.57 16.32
C THR A 72 -31.93 -16.99 17.78
N GLY A 73 -33.14 -16.80 18.29
CA GLY A 73 -33.51 -17.16 19.68
C GLY A 73 -33.56 -16.00 20.68
N SER A 74 -33.18 -14.78 20.29
CA SER A 74 -33.40 -13.59 21.11
C SER A 74 -34.72 -12.92 20.74
N ALA A 75 -35.62 -12.76 21.71
CA ALA A 75 -36.75 -11.85 21.56
C ALA A 75 -36.20 -10.44 21.27
N ALA A 76 -36.70 -9.79 20.23
CA ALA A 76 -36.31 -8.44 19.85
C ALA A 76 -36.58 -7.47 21.02
N GLN A 77 -35.54 -7.14 21.80
CA GLN A 77 -35.62 -6.16 22.87
C GLN A 77 -34.90 -4.89 22.41
N GLY A 78 -35.63 -4.05 21.70
CA GLY A 78 -35.17 -2.69 21.38
C GLY A 78 -35.93 -2.07 20.21
N PRO A 79 -36.18 -0.74 20.24
CA PRO A 79 -36.66 -0.04 19.05
C PRO A 79 -35.67 -0.23 17.90
N ALA A 80 -36.19 -0.45 16.69
CA ALA A 80 -35.36 -0.57 15.49
C ALA A 80 -34.45 0.67 15.37
N PRO A 81 -33.15 0.50 15.04
CA PRO A 81 -32.29 1.63 14.76
C PRO A 81 -32.88 2.47 13.63
N ILE A 82 -33.10 3.75 13.87
CA ILE A 82 -33.43 4.70 12.80
C ILE A 82 -32.14 4.87 12.01
N LEU A 83 -32.06 4.22 10.85
CA LEU A 83 -30.93 4.40 9.95
C LEU A 83 -31.05 5.79 9.30
N PRO A 84 -29.97 6.60 9.28
CA PRO A 84 -29.95 7.79 8.46
C PRO A 84 -30.18 7.40 7.00
N ALA A 85 -30.84 8.28 6.24
CA ALA A 85 -31.02 8.08 4.81
C ALA A 85 -29.66 7.86 4.14
N SER A 86 -29.54 6.79 3.36
CA SER A 86 -28.33 6.52 2.59
C SER A 86 -28.07 7.73 1.67
N PRO A 87 -26.87 8.34 1.69
CA PRO A 87 -26.54 9.38 0.74
C PRO A 87 -26.64 8.81 -0.67
N ALA A 88 -27.19 9.60 -1.59
CA ALA A 88 -27.23 9.20 -3.00
C ALA A 88 -25.81 8.86 -3.49
N PRO A 89 -25.65 7.86 -4.37
CA PRO A 89 -24.35 7.57 -4.96
C PRO A 89 -23.76 8.84 -5.54
N THR A 90 -22.57 9.21 -5.09
CA THR A 90 -21.81 10.27 -5.76
C THR A 90 -21.50 9.75 -7.16
N GLN A 91 -21.96 10.46 -8.19
CA GLN A 91 -21.62 10.11 -9.57
C GLN A 91 -20.11 10.00 -9.69
N ALA A 92 -19.64 8.91 -10.30
CA ALA A 92 -18.23 8.79 -10.66
C ALA A 92 -17.82 10.05 -11.44
N PRO A 93 -16.61 10.59 -11.22
CA PRO A 93 -16.09 11.67 -12.04
C PRO A 93 -16.26 11.30 -13.52
N ALA A 94 -16.86 12.20 -14.30
CA ALA A 94 -16.95 12.02 -15.74
C ALA A 94 -15.54 11.71 -16.27
N ALA A 95 -15.40 10.64 -17.04
CA ALA A 95 -14.14 10.30 -17.68
C ALA A 95 -13.64 11.55 -18.42
N ALA A 96 -12.56 12.14 -17.93
CA ALA A 96 -11.85 13.16 -18.67
C ALA A 96 -11.49 12.53 -20.01
N GLY A 97 -11.98 13.11 -21.11
CA GLY A 97 -11.73 12.61 -22.45
C GLY A 97 -10.23 12.36 -22.60
N THR A 98 -9.87 11.13 -22.95
CA THR A 98 -8.50 10.75 -23.23
C THR A 98 -7.96 11.73 -24.28
N PRO A 99 -6.87 12.48 -24.01
CA PRO A 99 -6.16 13.13 -25.09
C PRO A 99 -5.81 12.05 -26.11
N ALA A 100 -6.16 12.26 -27.38
CA ALA A 100 -5.70 11.38 -28.44
C ALA A 100 -4.17 11.38 -28.40
N VAL A 101 -3.58 10.28 -27.91
CA VAL A 101 -2.14 10.07 -28.00
C VAL A 101 -1.86 9.84 -29.48
N ASP A 102 -1.25 10.85 -30.10
CA ASP A 102 -0.69 10.73 -31.43
C ASP A 102 0.36 9.61 -31.40
N ARG A 103 0.00 8.45 -31.95
CA ARG A 103 0.89 7.30 -32.09
C ARG A 103 1.73 7.47 -33.35
N THR A 104 2.50 8.55 -33.43
CA THR A 104 3.74 8.51 -34.23
C THR A 104 4.74 7.65 -33.47
N SER A 105 4.87 6.42 -33.97
CA SER A 105 5.77 5.36 -33.52
C SER A 105 7.21 5.87 -33.29
N THR A 106 7.57 6.13 -32.04
CA THR A 106 8.97 6.08 -31.62
C THR A 106 9.31 4.61 -31.39
N ALA A 107 10.28 4.10 -32.16
CA ALA A 107 10.75 2.72 -32.08
C ALA A 107 11.08 2.33 -30.63
N ALA A 108 10.63 1.15 -30.21
CA ALA A 108 10.98 0.59 -28.91
C ALA A 108 12.52 0.43 -28.82
N PRO A 109 13.16 0.83 -27.71
CA PRO A 109 14.55 0.49 -27.49
C PRO A 109 14.69 -1.04 -27.43
N ALA A 110 15.61 -1.58 -28.23
CA ALA A 110 15.91 -3.00 -28.23
C ALA A 110 16.32 -3.44 -26.83
N SER A 111 15.65 -4.45 -26.30
CA SER A 111 16.03 -5.10 -25.04
C SER A 111 17.36 -5.82 -25.23
N THR A 112 18.41 -5.34 -24.57
CA THR A 112 19.65 -6.10 -24.43
C THR A 112 19.34 -7.36 -23.62
N PRO A 113 19.58 -8.58 -24.12
CA PRO A 113 19.40 -9.78 -23.31
C PRO A 113 20.39 -9.74 -22.14
N MET A 114 19.87 -9.99 -20.94
CA MET A 114 20.68 -10.13 -19.74
C MET A 114 21.65 -11.29 -19.94
N ALA A 115 22.95 -11.03 -19.78
CA ALA A 115 23.97 -12.06 -19.88
C ALA A 115 23.68 -13.18 -18.85
N SER A 116 23.51 -14.41 -19.35
CA SER A 116 23.39 -15.59 -18.51
C SER A 116 24.72 -15.79 -17.78
N ILE A 117 24.71 -15.59 -16.46
CA ILE A 117 25.88 -15.87 -15.63
C ILE A 117 25.91 -17.39 -15.44
N ALA A 118 26.88 -18.05 -16.09
CA ALA A 118 27.14 -19.46 -15.89
C ALA A 118 27.54 -19.72 -14.41
N PRO A 119 27.08 -20.81 -13.79
CA PRO A 119 27.52 -21.15 -12.44
C PRO A 119 29.03 -21.44 -12.43
N ALA A 120 29.72 -20.88 -11.43
CA ALA A 120 31.14 -21.11 -11.21
C ALA A 120 31.40 -22.60 -10.92
N ALA A 121 32.41 -23.17 -11.60
CA ALA A 121 32.87 -24.53 -11.35
C ALA A 121 33.39 -24.65 -9.90
N ALA A 122 33.00 -25.74 -9.22
CA ALA A 122 33.46 -26.06 -7.87
C ALA A 122 34.99 -26.27 -7.87
N PRO A 123 35.72 -25.84 -6.82
CA PRO A 123 37.13 -26.11 -6.70
C PRO A 123 37.38 -27.62 -6.53
N VAL A 124 38.32 -28.14 -7.31
CA VAL A 124 38.82 -29.51 -7.18
C VAL A 124 39.72 -29.56 -5.95
N ALA A 125 39.38 -30.41 -4.97
CA ALA A 125 40.21 -30.64 -3.80
C ALA A 125 41.50 -31.39 -4.20
N ALA A 126 42.63 -30.92 -3.68
CA ALA A 126 43.92 -31.61 -3.70
C ALA A 126 44.13 -32.38 -2.39
#